data_AF-A0A3B9HUG1-F1
#
_entry.id   AF-A0A3B9HUG1-F1
#
_cell.length_a   1.000
_cell.length_b   1.000
_cell.length_c   1.000
_cell.angle_alpha   90.00
_cell.angle_beta   90.00
_cell.angle_gamma   90.00
#
_symmetry.space_group_name_H-M   'P 1'
#
loop_
_entity.id
_entity.type
_entity.pdbx_description
1 polymer ?
#
loop_
_entity_poly.entity_id
_entity_poly.type
_entity_poly.pdbx_seq_one_letter_code
_entity_poly.pdbx_strand_id
1 'polypeptide(L)'
;MGFRHFYDPVYEPRYLTWLRRKIITPDKKKFSSEKELFDSYNYKADDWNPNLEFGSVTRNVRLLPKVFRPEIDAITWAMNHEENEHSWLNGKLAYKAAMENDSSAFGKLNRSQMFGKAFRALGETMHLMADMTQPAHTRADSHSAYEPIEETVNAKMVRKVMGDAHKKADFKPVSEYEIEEGLAPDQLMAKVAAFTNANFFSNDTIFDYNKWVFPRLKKRPYPAPQLSKLRHEAGIYYTWFESIGWVPLAKETGSMFSKVLNDNDKFGRKNPKFNVMPYFAEKQAQVLIPLAVYNCAELIRAFIPRFSMQTSLRNVSGTTYELQGELIHHAGDDPEWQDIGAIRYNGEGFVKVNNQWLRCEFIDGQLKPTRLELKPGDQVKLTVRNGAVIVSSESVTAR
;
A
#
# COMPACT_ATOMS: atom_id res chain seq x y z
N MET A 1 21.64 -3.27 2.06
CA MET A 1 21.15 -2.81 3.37
C MET A 1 19.82 -3.49 3.59
N GLY A 2 19.74 -4.36 4.59
CA GLY A 2 18.52 -5.12 4.88
C GLY A 2 17.40 -4.19 5.34
N PHE A 3 16.22 -4.34 4.76
CA PHE A 3 14.99 -3.72 5.23
C PHE A 3 14.80 -4.13 6.69
N ARG A 4 14.95 -3.20 7.63
CA ARG A 4 14.35 -3.36 8.95
C ARG A 4 12.86 -3.14 8.71
N HIS A 5 12.09 -4.23 8.75
CA HIS A 5 10.67 -4.12 8.98
C HIS A 5 10.50 -3.21 10.20
N PHE A 6 9.95 -2.01 10.03
CA PHE A 6 9.50 -1.21 11.18
C PHE A 6 8.41 -1.98 11.98
N TYR A 7 7.90 -3.05 11.37
CA TYR A 7 7.01 -4.06 11.92
C TYR A 7 7.70 -5.41 12.19
N ASP A 8 9.02 -5.47 12.42
CA ASP A 8 9.66 -6.69 12.92
C ASP A 8 9.25 -6.90 14.40
N PRO A 9 8.40 -7.89 14.73
CA PRO A 9 7.85 -8.08 16.07
C PRO A 9 8.82 -8.81 16.99
N VAL A 10 10.13 -8.60 16.82
CA VAL A 10 11.15 -8.95 17.83
C VAL A 10 10.88 -8.23 19.15
N TYR A 11 10.03 -7.20 19.14
CA TYR A 11 9.48 -6.59 20.34
C TYR A 11 7.95 -6.69 20.38
N GLU A 12 7.47 -7.11 21.55
CA GLU A 12 6.12 -7.54 21.88
C GLU A 12 4.93 -6.79 21.23
N PRO A 13 3.79 -7.49 21.14
CA PRO A 13 2.77 -7.19 20.16
C PRO A 13 1.53 -6.56 20.76
N ARG A 14 1.50 -5.22 20.86
CA ARG A 14 0.37 -4.49 21.47
C ARG A 14 -0.06 -3.24 20.68
N TYR A 15 0.13 -3.21 19.37
CA TYR A 15 0.03 -1.98 18.59
C TYR A 15 -0.92 -2.20 17.41
N LEU A 16 -1.93 -1.33 17.31
CA LEU A 16 -3.03 -1.21 16.32
C LEU A 16 -4.46 -1.57 16.78
N THR A 17 -4.64 -2.07 18.00
CA THR A 17 -5.84 -1.73 18.82
C THR A 17 -5.37 -1.58 20.26
N TRP A 18 -5.50 -0.39 20.84
CA TRP A 18 -4.98 -0.09 22.18
C TRP A 18 -5.87 -0.64 23.29
N LEU A 19 -6.04 -1.96 23.35
CA LEU A 19 -6.55 -2.59 24.56
C LEU A 19 -5.43 -2.63 25.61
N ARG A 20 -5.38 -1.59 26.46
CA ARG A 20 -4.54 -1.58 27.68
C ARG A 20 -4.87 -2.73 28.64
N ARG A 21 -5.97 -3.46 28.41
CA ARG A 21 -6.47 -4.53 29.27
C ARG A 21 -6.68 -5.81 28.47
N LYS A 22 -6.10 -6.92 28.96
CA LYS A 22 -6.46 -8.28 28.52
C LYS A 22 -7.99 -8.40 28.54
N ILE A 23 -8.63 -8.65 27.40
CA ILE A 23 -10.08 -8.87 27.37
C ILE A 23 -10.40 -10.09 28.23
N ILE A 24 -11.20 -9.90 29.26
CA ILE A 24 -11.83 -11.02 29.96
C ILE A 24 -12.94 -11.49 29.05
N THR A 25 -12.88 -12.74 28.58
CA THR A 25 -13.97 -13.37 27.86
C THR A 25 -15.23 -13.21 28.70
N PRO A 26 -16.24 -12.46 28.23
CA PRO A 26 -17.37 -12.17 29.06
C PRO A 26 -18.28 -13.41 29.15
N ASP A 27 -19.29 -13.39 30.00
CA ASP A 27 -20.24 -14.52 30.10
C ASP A 27 -21.25 -14.41 28.95
N LYS A 28 -21.44 -15.48 28.18
CA LYS A 28 -22.41 -15.54 27.07
C LYS A 28 -23.81 -15.11 27.50
N LYS A 29 -24.21 -15.46 28.73
CA LYS A 29 -25.54 -15.15 29.26
C LYS A 29 -25.81 -13.66 29.43
N LYS A 30 -24.78 -12.82 29.38
CA LYS A 30 -24.88 -11.36 29.52
C LYS A 30 -25.19 -10.63 28.21
N PHE A 31 -25.25 -11.34 27.08
CA PHE A 31 -25.52 -10.74 25.78
C PHE A 31 -26.60 -11.53 25.06
N SER A 32 -27.67 -10.84 24.67
CA SER A 32 -28.78 -11.37 23.90
C SER A 32 -28.49 -11.45 22.39
N SER A 33 -27.48 -10.72 21.91
CA SER A 33 -27.10 -10.70 20.48
C SER A 33 -25.60 -10.46 20.24
N GLU A 34 -25.14 -10.80 19.03
CA GLU A 34 -23.80 -10.46 18.51
C GLU A 34 -23.57 -8.94 18.56
N LYS A 35 -24.59 -8.18 18.15
CA LYS A 35 -24.57 -6.71 18.17
C LYS A 35 -24.36 -6.17 19.59
N GLU A 36 -25.10 -6.69 20.58
CA GLU A 36 -24.96 -6.25 21.97
C GLU A 36 -23.57 -6.55 22.55
N LEU A 37 -22.99 -7.71 22.21
CA LEU A 37 -21.60 -8.00 22.59
C LEU A 37 -20.64 -6.98 21.99
N PHE A 38 -20.78 -6.66 20.69
CA PHE A 38 -19.91 -5.69 20.04
C PHE A 38 -20.13 -4.26 20.53
N ASP A 39 -21.38 -3.84 20.77
CA ASP A 39 -21.70 -2.56 21.39
C ASP A 39 -21.12 -2.45 22.82
N SER A 40 -20.97 -3.58 23.53
CA SER A 40 -20.35 -3.61 24.86
C SER A 40 -18.82 -3.45 24.86
N TYR A 41 -18.19 -3.81 23.74
CA TYR A 41 -16.80 -3.46 23.54
C TYR A 41 -16.76 -1.98 23.18
N ASN A 42 -16.02 -1.20 23.96
CA ASN A 42 -15.81 0.20 23.66
C ASN A 42 -14.94 0.30 22.40
N TYR A 43 -15.55 0.24 21.20
CA TYR A 43 -14.90 0.46 19.91
C TYR A 43 -14.59 1.95 19.74
N LYS A 44 -13.77 2.53 20.60
CA LYS A 44 -13.19 3.85 20.30
C LYS A 44 -12.09 3.65 19.25
N ALA A 45 -12.14 4.44 18.19
CA ALA A 45 -10.93 4.73 17.41
C ALA A 45 -9.82 5.25 18.36
N ASP A 46 -10.25 5.92 19.44
CA ASP A 46 -9.44 6.63 20.43
C ASP A 46 -9.48 6.00 21.84
N ASP A 47 -9.12 4.72 22.02
CA ASP A 47 -8.69 4.24 23.36
C ASP A 47 -7.31 4.84 23.79
N TRP A 48 -6.91 5.94 23.13
CA TRP A 48 -6.01 6.98 23.59
C TRP A 48 -6.66 7.73 24.78
N ASN A 49 -6.19 7.46 25.99
CA ASN A 49 -6.45 8.35 27.12
C ASN A 49 -5.26 9.31 27.25
N PRO A 50 -5.36 10.61 26.88
CA PRO A 50 -4.27 11.56 27.02
C PRO A 50 -4.03 12.01 28.47
N ASN A 51 -4.89 11.64 29.43
CA ASN A 51 -4.94 12.31 30.73
C ASN A 51 -4.64 11.42 31.96
N LEU A 52 -3.73 10.45 31.83
CA LEU A 52 -3.13 9.83 33.02
C LEU A 52 -1.65 10.17 33.06
N GLU A 53 -1.30 11.20 33.81
CA GLU A 53 0.05 11.35 34.35
C GLU A 53 0.43 10.02 35.01
N PHE A 54 1.42 9.33 34.44
CA PHE A 54 2.00 8.18 35.09
C PHE A 54 2.71 8.68 36.34
N GLY A 55 2.09 8.48 37.49
CA GLY A 55 2.75 8.66 38.79
C GLY A 55 4.11 7.97 38.76
N SER A 56 5.14 8.72 39.11
CA SER A 56 6.54 8.29 39.14
C SER A 56 6.74 7.25 40.25
N VAL A 57 6.37 6.01 39.99
CA VAL A 57 6.77 4.90 40.85
C VAL A 57 8.02 4.28 40.24
N THR A 58 9.17 4.70 40.76
CA THR A 58 10.48 4.14 40.46
C THR A 58 10.51 2.67 40.90
N ARG A 59 10.12 1.76 40.02
CA ARG A 59 10.38 0.33 40.20
C ARG A 59 11.76 0.05 39.59
N ASN A 60 12.67 -0.49 40.40
CA ASN A 60 13.96 -1.02 39.95
C ASN A 60 13.74 -2.26 39.07
N VAL A 61 13.28 -2.04 37.84
CA VAL A 61 13.27 -3.02 36.77
C VAL A 61 14.51 -2.72 35.92
N ARG A 62 15.38 -3.72 35.75
CA ARG A 62 16.51 -3.66 34.82
C ARG A 62 15.94 -3.35 33.42
N LEU A 63 16.01 -2.10 32.99
CA LEU A 63 15.45 -1.64 31.73
C LEU A 63 16.23 -2.29 30.58
N LEU A 64 15.63 -3.28 29.93
CA LEU A 64 15.90 -3.51 28.51
C LEU A 64 15.68 -2.17 27.78
N PRO A 65 16.50 -1.83 26.77
CA PRO A 65 16.46 -0.52 26.11
C PRO A 65 15.02 -0.17 25.78
N LYS A 66 14.58 1.02 26.22
CA LYS A 66 13.22 1.55 26.04
C LYS A 66 12.69 1.14 24.67
N VAL A 67 11.81 0.13 24.64
CA VAL A 67 11.07 -0.25 23.45
C VAL A 67 10.12 0.91 23.20
N PHE A 68 10.54 1.83 22.34
CA PHE A 68 9.68 2.87 21.81
C PHE A 68 8.54 2.17 21.10
N ARG A 69 7.32 2.54 21.49
CA ARG A 69 6.07 1.94 21.02
C ARG A 69 5.40 3.03 20.20
N PRO A 70 5.73 3.15 18.90
CA PRO A 70 5.20 4.24 18.09
C PRO A 70 3.67 4.18 18.14
N GLU A 71 3.04 5.26 18.61
CA GLU A 71 1.59 5.36 18.77
C GLU A 71 0.89 5.71 17.44
N ILE A 72 1.29 5.03 16.35
CA ILE A 72 1.05 5.46 14.97
C ILE A 72 0.56 4.27 14.13
N ASP A 73 -0.46 4.47 13.29
CA ASP A 73 -0.93 3.46 12.34
C ASP A 73 -0.19 3.51 10.99
N ALA A 74 -0.27 2.42 10.23
CA ALA A 74 0.45 2.27 8.97
C ALA A 74 0.06 3.31 7.91
N ILE A 75 -1.19 3.77 7.90
CA ILE A 75 -1.67 4.78 6.94
C ILE A 75 -1.08 6.14 7.32
N THR A 76 -1.20 6.55 8.59
CA THR A 76 -0.58 7.78 9.09
C THR A 76 0.93 7.78 8.87
N TRP A 77 1.61 6.67 9.17
CA TRP A 77 3.03 6.49 8.91
C TRP A 77 3.37 6.65 7.42
N ALA A 78 2.60 6.00 6.54
CA ALA A 78 2.81 6.07 5.10
C ALA A 78 2.62 7.50 4.55
N MET A 79 1.60 8.23 5.00
CA MET A 79 1.18 9.46 4.34
C MET A 79 2.05 10.67 4.67
N ASN A 80 2.18 11.01 5.95
CA ASN A 80 2.74 12.31 6.35
C ASN A 80 3.37 12.36 7.76
N HIS A 81 3.59 11.22 8.43
CA HIS A 81 4.19 11.23 9.76
C HIS A 81 5.57 11.91 9.76
N GLU A 82 5.81 12.80 10.72
CA GLU A 82 7.00 13.67 10.76
C GLU A 82 8.32 12.90 10.89
N GLU A 83 8.30 11.76 11.60
CA GLU A 83 9.47 10.88 11.74
C GLU A 83 9.71 10.01 10.49
N ASN A 84 8.78 9.96 9.53
CA ASN A 84 8.95 9.21 8.30
C ASN A 84 9.50 10.10 7.18
N GLU A 85 10.82 10.13 7.05
CA GLU A 85 11.52 10.83 5.96
C GLU A 85 11.20 10.27 4.56
N HIS A 86 10.54 9.12 4.48
CA HIS A 86 10.13 8.44 3.25
C HIS A 86 8.60 8.30 3.16
N SER A 87 7.85 9.21 3.79
CA SER A 87 6.40 9.31 3.64
C SER A 87 5.99 9.71 2.21
N TRP A 88 4.73 9.45 1.85
CA TRP A 88 4.09 9.80 0.58
C TRP A 88 4.30 11.27 0.23
N LEU A 89 4.02 12.17 1.17
CA LEU A 89 4.22 13.61 0.99
C LEU A 89 5.69 13.94 0.70
N ASN A 90 6.62 13.41 1.51
CA ASN A 90 8.06 13.62 1.32
C ASN A 90 8.54 13.06 -0.04
N GLY A 91 7.95 11.96 -0.49
CA GLY A 91 8.18 11.38 -1.80
C GLY A 91 7.78 12.31 -2.93
N LYS A 92 6.57 12.86 -2.91
CA LYS A 92 6.08 13.80 -3.93
C LYS A 92 6.88 15.10 -3.93
N LEU A 93 7.21 15.64 -2.75
CA LEU A 93 8.09 16.81 -2.64
C LEU A 93 9.49 16.54 -3.24
N ALA A 94 10.07 15.37 -2.97
CA ALA A 94 11.34 14.96 -3.57
C ALA A 94 11.24 14.78 -5.09
N TYR A 95 10.14 14.25 -5.59
CA TYR A 95 9.89 14.11 -7.03
C TYR A 95 9.80 15.48 -7.71
N LYS A 96 9.05 16.42 -7.13
CA LYS A 96 8.95 17.80 -7.62
C LYS A 96 10.33 18.46 -7.62
N ALA A 97 11.05 18.45 -6.51
CA ALA A 97 12.39 19.02 -6.42
C ALA A 97 13.35 18.40 -7.46
N ALA A 98 13.25 17.09 -7.71
CA ALA A 98 14.03 16.42 -8.75
C ALA A 98 13.70 16.92 -10.17
N MET A 99 12.40 17.05 -10.49
CA MET A 99 11.94 17.57 -11.78
C MET A 99 12.31 19.04 -11.99
N GLU A 100 12.29 19.84 -10.92
CA GLU A 100 12.63 21.27 -10.93
C GLU A 100 14.12 21.53 -10.73
N ASN A 101 14.92 20.48 -10.54
CA ASN A 101 16.35 20.58 -10.22
C ASN A 101 16.67 21.42 -8.98
N ASP A 102 15.74 21.51 -8.02
CA ASP A 102 15.91 22.29 -6.80
C ASP A 102 16.69 21.51 -5.75
N SER A 103 18.02 21.55 -5.88
CA SER A 103 18.92 20.93 -4.90
C SER A 103 18.82 21.54 -3.49
N SER A 104 18.23 22.73 -3.33
CA SER A 104 18.13 23.37 -2.02
C SER A 104 17.05 22.74 -1.14
N ALA A 105 15.98 22.19 -1.75
CA ALA A 105 14.83 21.61 -1.06
C ALA A 105 15.16 20.42 -0.14
N PHE A 106 16.20 19.65 -0.45
CA PHE A 106 16.59 18.45 0.32
C PHE A 106 18.06 18.45 0.73
N GLY A 107 18.58 19.58 1.22
CA GLY A 107 19.93 19.59 1.80
C GLY A 107 21.05 19.26 0.80
N LYS A 108 20.95 19.78 -0.43
CA LYS A 108 21.93 19.63 -1.52
C LYS A 108 21.98 18.23 -2.17
N LEU A 109 20.92 17.43 -2.06
CA LEU A 109 20.78 16.24 -2.89
C LEU A 109 20.77 16.64 -4.38
N ASN A 110 21.47 15.86 -5.21
CA ASN A 110 21.39 16.01 -6.65
C ASN A 110 20.09 15.40 -7.21
N ARG A 111 19.77 15.69 -8.47
CA ARG A 111 18.54 15.21 -9.15
C ARG A 111 18.32 13.70 -8.99
N SER A 112 19.34 12.89 -9.24
CA SER A 112 19.22 11.43 -9.16
C SER A 112 18.97 10.94 -7.73
N GLN A 113 19.57 11.58 -6.73
CA GLN A 113 19.32 11.27 -5.32
C GLN A 113 17.90 11.67 -4.89
N MET A 114 17.39 12.81 -5.38
CA MET A 114 16.02 13.24 -5.12
C MET A 114 15.00 12.28 -5.75
N PHE A 115 15.21 11.82 -6.99
CA PHE A 115 14.40 10.73 -7.56
C PHE A 115 14.54 9.43 -6.75
N GLY A 116 15.74 9.08 -6.30
CA GLY A 116 15.96 7.93 -5.43
C GLY A 116 15.12 8.02 -4.13
N LYS A 117 15.05 9.20 -3.50
CA LYS A 117 14.21 9.44 -2.33
C LYS A 117 12.72 9.34 -2.67
N ALA A 118 12.29 9.91 -3.80
CA ALA A 118 10.91 9.86 -4.27
C ALA A 118 10.43 8.41 -4.51
N PHE A 119 11.18 7.63 -5.29
CA PHE A 119 10.81 6.25 -5.59
C PHE A 119 10.97 5.32 -4.40
N ARG A 120 11.87 5.63 -3.46
CA ARG A 120 11.93 4.93 -2.18
C ARG A 120 10.65 5.17 -1.37
N ALA A 121 10.19 6.41 -1.25
CA ALA A 121 8.96 6.73 -0.55
C ALA A 121 7.73 6.07 -1.20
N LEU A 122 7.64 6.09 -2.53
CA LEU A 122 6.59 5.36 -3.26
C LEU A 122 6.65 3.85 -2.97
N GLY A 123 7.84 3.24 -3.02
CA GLY A 123 8.02 1.82 -2.73
C GLY A 123 7.67 1.44 -1.29
N GLU A 124 8.03 2.28 -0.31
CA GLU A 124 7.65 2.07 1.10
C GLU A 124 6.13 2.24 1.30
N THR A 125 5.48 3.17 0.60
CA THR A 125 4.01 3.29 0.62
C THR A 125 3.34 2.06 -0.01
N MET A 126 3.85 1.57 -1.15
CA MET A 126 3.36 0.35 -1.81
C MET A 126 3.54 -0.89 -0.92
N HIS A 127 4.62 -0.96 -0.14
CA HIS A 127 4.81 -2.01 0.85
C HIS A 127 3.69 -2.00 1.90
N LEU A 128 3.39 -0.83 2.48
CA LEU A 128 2.33 -0.69 3.48
C LEU A 128 0.93 -0.94 2.88
N MET A 129 0.71 -0.58 1.61
CA MET A 129 -0.51 -0.96 0.89
C MET A 129 -0.64 -2.48 0.75
N ALA A 130 0.46 -3.18 0.43
CA ALA A 130 0.47 -4.63 0.38
C ALA A 130 0.20 -5.26 1.76
N ASP A 131 0.70 -4.67 2.85
CA ASP A 131 0.38 -5.11 4.21
C ASP A 131 -1.13 -4.99 4.52
N MET A 132 -1.86 -4.06 3.89
CA MET A 132 -3.32 -3.99 4.01
C MET A 132 -4.04 -5.19 3.38
N THR A 133 -3.34 -6.03 2.62
CA THR A 133 -3.84 -7.32 2.12
C THR A 133 -3.46 -8.50 3.00
N GLN A 134 -2.79 -8.26 4.11
CA GLN A 134 -2.39 -9.30 5.04
C GLN A 134 -3.34 -9.30 6.27
N PRO A 135 -4.10 -10.38 6.53
CA PRO A 135 -5.12 -10.40 7.58
C PRO A 135 -4.65 -10.10 9.00
N ALA A 136 -3.44 -10.50 9.37
CA ALA A 136 -2.84 -10.19 10.66
C ALA A 136 -2.48 -8.70 10.81
N HIS A 137 -1.94 -8.07 9.76
CA HIS A 137 -1.60 -6.64 9.78
C HIS A 137 -2.83 -5.75 9.93
N THR A 138 -3.90 -6.04 9.19
CA THR A 138 -5.18 -5.29 9.29
C THR A 138 -5.93 -5.52 10.62
N ARG A 139 -5.43 -6.43 11.46
CA ARG A 139 -6.07 -6.82 12.73
C ARG A 139 -5.21 -6.52 13.96
N ALA A 140 -4.07 -5.85 13.79
CA ALA A 140 -3.14 -5.58 14.88
C ALA A 140 -2.65 -6.87 15.55
N ASP A 141 -2.67 -7.97 14.81
CA ASP A 141 -2.07 -9.21 15.25
C ASP A 141 -0.59 -9.12 15.03
N SER A 142 0.13 -9.86 15.83
CA SER A 142 1.56 -9.72 15.78
C SER A 142 2.16 -11.07 16.04
N HIS A 143 3.16 -11.37 15.22
CA HIS A 143 3.67 -12.70 15.08
C HIS A 143 5.16 -12.60 14.84
N SER A 144 5.97 -12.93 15.85
CA SER A 144 7.39 -13.19 15.66
C SER A 144 7.54 -14.44 14.81
N ALA A 145 7.98 -14.25 13.56
CA ALA A 145 8.32 -15.24 12.54
C ALA A 145 7.21 -16.22 12.07
N TYR A 146 6.30 -16.68 12.92
CA TYR A 146 5.41 -17.83 12.65
C TYR A 146 4.00 -17.47 12.13
N GLU A 147 3.88 -16.51 11.20
CA GLU A 147 2.63 -16.26 10.49
C GLU A 147 2.50 -17.23 9.30
N PRO A 148 1.48 -18.11 9.29
CA PRO A 148 1.36 -19.20 8.32
C PRO A 148 1.33 -18.74 6.86
N ILE A 149 0.73 -17.59 6.57
CA ILE A 149 0.55 -17.07 5.22
C ILE A 149 1.84 -16.35 4.81
N GLU A 150 2.41 -15.48 5.64
CA GLU A 150 3.65 -14.76 5.32
C GLU A 150 4.84 -15.70 5.11
N GLU A 151 5.00 -16.73 5.95
CA GLU A 151 6.08 -17.73 5.78
C GLU A 151 5.92 -18.53 4.48
N THR A 152 4.68 -18.70 4.00
CA THR A 152 4.37 -19.57 2.86
C THR A 152 4.31 -18.82 1.53
N VAL A 153 3.82 -17.57 1.54
CA VAL A 153 3.70 -16.73 0.35
C VAL A 153 5.07 -16.17 -0.01
N ASN A 154 5.63 -16.67 -1.11
CA ASN A 154 6.92 -16.24 -1.62
C ASN A 154 6.83 -15.81 -3.10
N ALA A 155 7.93 -15.32 -3.65
CA ALA A 155 7.99 -14.84 -5.04
C ALA A 155 7.55 -15.90 -6.08
N LYS A 156 7.75 -17.20 -5.82
CA LYS A 156 7.27 -18.27 -6.72
C LYS A 156 5.75 -18.36 -6.69
N MET A 157 5.14 -18.26 -5.51
CA MET A 157 3.68 -18.25 -5.36
C MET A 157 3.07 -17.00 -6.00
N VAL A 158 3.65 -15.81 -5.76
CA VAL A 158 3.20 -14.55 -6.38
C VAL A 158 3.21 -14.67 -7.91
N ARG A 159 4.30 -15.17 -8.51
CA ARG A 159 4.36 -15.41 -9.97
C ARG A 159 3.33 -16.43 -10.45
N LYS A 160 3.09 -17.49 -9.69
CA LYS A 160 2.09 -18.51 -10.03
C LYS A 160 0.67 -17.94 -9.99
N VAL A 161 0.33 -17.16 -8.97
CA VAL A 161 -1.00 -16.55 -8.79
C VAL A 161 -1.25 -15.47 -9.83
N MET A 162 -0.29 -14.56 -10.02
CA MET A 162 -0.47 -13.44 -10.94
C MET A 162 -0.35 -13.86 -12.41
N GLY A 163 0.53 -14.81 -12.72
CA GLY A 163 0.88 -15.16 -14.10
C GLY A 163 1.09 -13.90 -14.95
N ASP A 164 0.46 -13.87 -16.12
CA ASP A 164 0.41 -12.69 -17.00
C ASP A 164 -0.85 -11.83 -16.80
N ALA A 165 -1.71 -12.13 -15.82
CA ALA A 165 -2.98 -11.41 -15.63
C ALA A 165 -2.77 -9.89 -15.43
N HIS A 166 -1.73 -9.51 -14.68
CA HIS A 166 -1.35 -8.12 -14.42
C HIS A 166 -0.97 -7.32 -15.68
N LYS A 167 -0.71 -7.98 -16.81
CA LYS A 167 -0.35 -7.31 -18.08
C LYS A 167 -1.59 -6.92 -18.90
N LYS A 168 -2.77 -7.43 -18.53
CA LYS A 168 -4.01 -7.14 -19.26
C LYS A 168 -4.53 -5.76 -18.86
N ALA A 169 -4.98 -4.99 -19.85
CA ALA A 169 -5.50 -3.64 -19.64
C ALA A 169 -6.80 -3.63 -18.80
N ASP A 170 -7.55 -4.73 -18.81
CA ASP A 170 -8.79 -4.93 -18.06
C ASP A 170 -8.57 -5.69 -16.74
N PHE A 171 -7.32 -5.80 -16.27
CA PHE A 171 -7.02 -6.47 -15.01
C PHE A 171 -7.77 -5.82 -13.85
N LYS A 172 -8.52 -6.64 -13.12
CA LYS A 172 -9.26 -6.27 -11.91
C LYS A 172 -9.01 -7.31 -10.82
N PRO A 173 -9.08 -6.93 -9.53
CA PRO A 173 -9.07 -7.87 -8.41
C PRO A 173 -10.37 -8.70 -8.39
N VAL A 174 -10.60 -9.44 -7.30
CA VAL A 174 -11.82 -10.22 -7.11
C VAL A 174 -13.08 -9.35 -7.15
N SER A 175 -14.20 -9.91 -7.62
CA SER A 175 -15.45 -9.15 -7.86
C SER A 175 -16.11 -8.64 -6.57
N GLU A 176 -15.81 -9.27 -5.44
CA GLU A 176 -16.24 -8.82 -4.11
C GLU A 176 -15.57 -7.52 -3.66
N TYR A 177 -14.44 -7.14 -4.29
CA TYR A 177 -13.80 -5.87 -4.03
C TYR A 177 -14.38 -4.79 -4.95
N GLU A 178 -15.21 -3.92 -4.38
CA GLU A 178 -15.77 -2.78 -5.11
C GLU A 178 -14.67 -1.78 -5.46
N ILE A 179 -14.40 -1.65 -6.75
CA ILE A 179 -13.45 -0.67 -7.28
C ILE A 179 -14.12 0.70 -7.29
N GLU A 180 -13.48 1.67 -6.66
CA GLU A 180 -13.91 3.07 -6.66
C GLU A 180 -12.76 3.91 -7.18
N GLU A 181 -13.03 4.66 -8.24
CA GLU A 181 -12.02 5.46 -8.92
C GLU A 181 -11.82 6.79 -8.20
N GLY A 182 -10.56 7.27 -8.15
CA GLY A 182 -10.25 8.60 -7.65
C GLY A 182 -10.17 8.73 -6.13
N LEU A 183 -10.14 7.61 -5.39
CA LEU A 183 -9.85 7.64 -3.95
C LEU A 183 -8.45 8.20 -3.68
N ALA A 184 -8.36 9.00 -2.62
CA ALA A 184 -7.06 9.41 -2.08
C ALA A 184 -6.29 8.17 -1.55
N PRO A 185 -4.94 8.17 -1.56
CA PRO A 185 -4.13 7.04 -1.15
C PRO A 185 -4.46 6.46 0.24
N ASP A 186 -4.75 7.31 1.22
CA ASP A 186 -5.14 6.92 2.58
C ASP A 186 -6.50 6.22 2.61
N GLN A 187 -7.48 6.75 1.89
CA GLN A 187 -8.81 6.16 1.72
C GLN A 187 -8.72 4.81 0.99
N LEU A 188 -7.88 4.73 -0.04
CA LEU A 188 -7.62 3.49 -0.76
C LEU A 188 -7.02 2.42 0.16
N MET A 189 -6.00 2.78 0.95
CA MET A 189 -5.41 1.86 1.94
C MET A 189 -6.44 1.41 2.98
N ALA A 190 -7.26 2.32 3.50
CA ALA A 190 -8.31 2.00 4.46
C ALA A 190 -9.37 1.05 3.86
N LYS A 191 -9.74 1.25 2.59
CA LYS A 191 -10.69 0.39 1.88
C LYS A 191 -10.15 -1.02 1.69
N VAL A 192 -8.89 -1.16 1.26
CA VAL A 192 -8.20 -2.46 1.14
C VAL A 192 -8.13 -3.15 2.51
N ALA A 193 -7.77 -2.43 3.55
CA ALA A 193 -7.69 -2.97 4.91
C ALA A 193 -9.05 -3.47 5.40
N ALA A 194 -10.11 -2.69 5.19
CA ALA A 194 -11.48 -3.06 5.56
C ALA A 194 -11.95 -4.32 4.82
N PHE A 195 -11.69 -4.41 3.51
CA PHE A 195 -12.00 -5.60 2.73
C PHE A 195 -11.28 -6.85 3.27
N THR A 196 -9.97 -6.76 3.48
CA THR A 196 -9.17 -7.88 4.00
C THR A 196 -9.64 -8.31 5.39
N ASN A 197 -9.86 -7.34 6.29
CA ASN A 197 -10.32 -7.57 7.65
C ASN A 197 -11.69 -8.28 7.66
N ALA A 198 -12.63 -7.85 6.82
CA ALA A 198 -13.98 -8.42 6.76
C ALA A 198 -14.02 -9.85 6.22
N ASN A 199 -13.10 -10.21 5.32
CA ASN A 199 -13.18 -11.46 4.56
C ASN A 199 -12.25 -12.57 5.05
N PHE A 200 -11.19 -12.24 5.80
CA PHE A 200 -10.17 -13.22 6.20
C PHE A 200 -9.91 -13.20 7.70
N PHE A 201 -9.68 -14.38 8.27
CA PHE A 201 -9.11 -14.50 9.60
C PHE A 201 -7.60 -14.33 9.55
N SER A 202 -7.04 -13.72 10.59
CA SER A 202 -5.66 -14.04 10.99
C SER A 202 -5.67 -15.26 11.91
N ASN A 203 -4.51 -15.85 12.18
CA ASN A 203 -4.42 -16.96 13.12
C ASN A 203 -4.73 -16.59 14.58
N ASP A 204 -4.60 -15.32 14.96
CA ASP A 204 -4.74 -14.85 16.34
C ASP A 204 -6.14 -14.33 16.66
N THR A 205 -6.90 -13.91 15.65
CA THR A 205 -8.22 -13.26 15.82
C THR A 205 -9.38 -14.02 15.18
N ILE A 206 -9.28 -15.34 15.15
CA ILE A 206 -10.44 -16.20 14.86
C ILE A 206 -11.47 -16.02 15.98
N PHE A 207 -12.67 -15.59 15.62
CA PHE A 207 -13.77 -15.33 16.52
C PHE A 207 -15.06 -15.94 15.96
N ASP A 208 -15.94 -16.39 16.86
CA ASP A 208 -17.31 -16.71 16.50
C ASP A 208 -18.26 -16.52 17.69
N TYR A 209 -19.28 -15.69 17.53
CA TYR A 209 -20.27 -15.42 18.57
C TYR A 209 -21.12 -16.65 18.89
N ASN A 210 -21.65 -17.34 17.87
CA ASN A 210 -22.60 -18.44 18.05
C ASN A 210 -21.96 -19.65 18.75
N LYS A 211 -20.76 -20.03 18.32
CA LYS A 211 -19.90 -21.07 18.86
C LYS A 211 -19.14 -20.62 20.11
N TRP A 212 -19.23 -19.35 20.48
CA TRP A 212 -18.54 -18.75 21.63
C TRP A 212 -17.02 -18.94 21.60
N VAL A 213 -16.43 -18.74 20.42
CA VAL A 213 -15.00 -18.84 20.17
C VAL A 213 -14.38 -17.45 20.25
N PHE A 214 -13.31 -17.31 21.02
CA PHE A 214 -12.62 -16.03 21.21
C PHE A 214 -11.19 -16.04 20.67
N PRO A 215 -10.69 -14.88 20.20
CA PRO A 215 -9.31 -14.67 19.81
C PRO A 215 -8.30 -15.17 20.85
N ARG A 216 -7.14 -15.54 20.33
CA ARG A 216 -6.00 -15.96 21.14
C ARG A 216 -5.44 -14.79 21.92
N LEU A 217 -4.72 -15.11 22.99
CA LEU A 217 -4.01 -14.13 23.82
C LEU A 217 -4.90 -12.97 24.31
N LYS A 218 -6.23 -13.18 24.34
CA LYS A 218 -7.24 -12.19 24.70
C LYS A 218 -7.19 -10.94 23.79
N LYS A 219 -6.86 -11.15 22.51
CA LYS A 219 -6.96 -10.15 21.43
C LYS A 219 -8.43 -9.75 21.21
N ARG A 220 -8.61 -8.63 20.51
CA ARG A 220 -9.91 -8.07 20.18
C ARG A 220 -10.69 -9.00 19.23
N PRO A 221 -11.97 -9.29 19.48
CA PRO A 221 -12.81 -9.95 18.47
C PRO A 221 -13.20 -8.97 17.37
N TYR A 222 -13.31 -9.49 16.15
CA TYR A 222 -13.78 -8.76 14.98
C TYR A 222 -15.15 -9.31 14.54
N PRO A 223 -16.06 -8.45 14.05
CA PRO A 223 -17.42 -8.87 13.68
C PRO A 223 -17.49 -9.77 12.45
N ALA A 224 -16.45 -9.77 11.61
CA ALA A 224 -16.36 -10.66 10.46
C ALA A 224 -14.91 -11.13 10.25
N PRO A 225 -14.71 -12.29 9.59
CA PRO A 225 -15.73 -13.30 9.32
C PRO A 225 -16.15 -14.04 10.60
N GLN A 226 -17.26 -14.79 10.56
CA GLN A 226 -17.76 -15.60 11.68
C GLN A 226 -17.76 -17.08 11.26
N LEU A 227 -17.15 -18.00 12.03
CA LEU A 227 -17.09 -19.43 11.70
C LEU A 227 -18.47 -20.05 11.41
N SER A 228 -19.50 -19.61 12.12
CA SER A 228 -20.89 -20.07 12.00
C SER A 228 -21.59 -19.58 10.73
N LYS A 229 -21.04 -18.57 10.05
CA LYS A 229 -21.54 -18.04 8.77
C LYS A 229 -20.79 -18.63 7.57
N LEU A 230 -19.78 -19.47 7.78
CA LEU A 230 -18.94 -20.07 6.74
C LEU A 230 -19.38 -21.50 6.40
N ARG A 231 -19.10 -21.94 5.18
CA ARG A 231 -19.24 -23.36 4.81
C ARG A 231 -18.26 -24.18 5.64
N HIS A 232 -18.74 -25.25 6.26
CA HIS A 232 -17.92 -26.12 7.09
C HIS A 232 -17.90 -27.55 6.54
N GLU A 233 -16.72 -28.04 6.20
CA GLU A 233 -16.53 -29.39 5.65
C GLU A 233 -15.24 -29.99 6.19
N ALA A 234 -15.30 -31.22 6.72
CA ALA A 234 -14.16 -31.95 7.26
C ALA A 234 -13.29 -31.15 8.26
N GLY A 235 -13.91 -30.29 9.09
CA GLY A 235 -13.17 -29.46 10.04
C GLY A 235 -12.55 -28.20 9.45
N ILE A 236 -12.81 -27.86 8.17
CA ILE A 236 -12.31 -26.65 7.51
C ILE A 236 -13.47 -25.72 7.19
N TYR A 237 -13.24 -24.43 7.44
CA TYR A 237 -14.19 -23.35 7.20
C TYR A 237 -13.80 -22.61 5.92
N TYR A 238 -14.77 -22.43 5.03
CA TYR A 238 -14.58 -21.84 3.70
C TYR A 238 -15.50 -20.65 3.50
N THR A 239 -14.99 -19.65 2.80
CA THR A 239 -15.79 -18.61 2.16
C THR A 239 -15.78 -18.80 0.64
N TRP A 240 -16.74 -18.23 -0.05
CA TRP A 240 -16.82 -18.27 -1.51
C TRP A 240 -16.38 -16.93 -2.11
N PHE A 241 -15.54 -16.98 -3.13
CA PHE A 241 -15.25 -15.85 -4.01
C PHE A 241 -15.61 -16.24 -5.45
N GLU A 242 -16.33 -15.40 -6.18
CA GLU A 242 -16.86 -15.71 -7.52
C GLU A 242 -15.75 -16.13 -8.51
N SER A 243 -14.62 -15.44 -8.48
CA SER A 243 -13.50 -15.68 -9.40
C SER A 243 -12.60 -16.86 -9.01
N ILE A 244 -12.67 -17.35 -7.76
CA ILE A 244 -11.73 -18.33 -7.20
C ILE A 244 -12.42 -19.63 -6.75
N GLY A 245 -13.67 -19.54 -6.34
CA GLY A 245 -14.46 -20.59 -5.69
C GLY A 245 -14.29 -20.61 -4.17
N TRP A 246 -14.31 -21.81 -3.58
CA TRP A 246 -14.17 -21.99 -2.13
C TRP A 246 -12.74 -21.74 -1.66
N VAL A 247 -12.57 -20.74 -0.78
CA VAL A 247 -11.29 -20.36 -0.17
C VAL A 247 -11.29 -20.76 1.31
N PRO A 248 -10.34 -21.59 1.77
CA PRO A 248 -10.25 -22.01 3.16
C PRO A 248 -9.74 -20.87 4.05
N LEU A 249 -10.39 -20.65 5.18
CA LEU A 249 -10.09 -19.58 6.13
C LEU A 249 -9.59 -20.11 7.48
N ALA A 250 -10.14 -21.21 7.99
CA ALA A 250 -9.74 -21.77 9.30
C ALA A 250 -9.92 -23.30 9.34
N LYS A 251 -9.11 -23.99 10.15
CA LYS A 251 -9.22 -25.42 10.44
C LYS A 251 -9.43 -25.67 11.93
N GLU A 252 -10.26 -26.67 12.26
CA GLU A 252 -10.38 -27.25 13.59
C GLU A 252 -9.13 -28.06 13.95
N THR A 253 -8.51 -27.74 15.07
CA THR A 253 -7.30 -28.38 15.55
C THR A 253 -7.42 -28.76 17.02
N GLY A 254 -6.50 -29.61 17.51
CA GLY A 254 -6.45 -30.01 18.92
C GLY A 254 -5.73 -29.01 19.82
N SER A 255 -4.94 -28.09 19.25
CA SER A 255 -4.10 -27.16 20.00
C SER A 255 -3.98 -25.82 19.27
N MET A 256 -3.79 -24.75 20.04
CA MET A 256 -3.44 -23.44 19.46
C MET A 256 -2.03 -23.46 18.81
N PHE A 257 -1.19 -24.43 19.15
CA PHE A 257 0.16 -24.62 18.58
C PHE A 257 0.24 -25.79 17.59
N SER A 258 -0.89 -26.32 17.12
CA SER A 258 -0.90 -27.51 16.26
C SER A 258 -0.12 -27.32 14.94
N LYS A 259 0.09 -26.08 14.50
CA LYS A 259 0.98 -25.75 13.38
C LYS A 259 2.44 -26.17 13.59
N VAL A 260 2.88 -26.22 14.84
CA VAL A 260 4.29 -26.45 15.21
C VAL A 260 4.54 -27.90 15.63
N LEU A 261 3.51 -28.61 16.12
CA LEU A 261 3.71 -29.88 16.85
C LEU A 261 2.96 -31.10 16.31
N ASN A 262 1.84 -30.96 15.58
CA ASN A 262 1.12 -32.10 14.98
C ASN A 262 -0.09 -31.64 14.14
N ASP A 263 -0.08 -31.92 12.82
CA ASP A 263 -1.28 -31.81 11.97
C ASP A 263 -2.14 -33.07 12.13
N ASN A 264 -2.87 -33.14 13.25
CA ASN A 264 -3.81 -34.25 13.47
C ASN A 264 -5.16 -33.92 12.81
N ASP A 265 -5.48 -34.61 11.72
CA ASP A 265 -6.72 -34.50 10.91
C ASP A 265 -8.02 -34.96 11.60
N LYS A 266 -8.01 -35.12 12.93
CA LYS A 266 -9.22 -35.51 13.67
C LYS A 266 -10.22 -34.35 13.72
N PHE A 267 -11.31 -34.45 12.97
CA PHE A 267 -12.46 -33.52 13.02
C PHE A 267 -13.47 -33.94 14.12
N GLY A 268 -14.38 -33.03 14.51
CA GLY A 268 -15.46 -33.34 15.47
C GLY A 268 -15.01 -33.40 16.94
N ARG A 269 -13.98 -32.62 17.31
CA ARG A 269 -13.48 -32.57 18.69
C ARG A 269 -14.51 -31.91 19.62
N LYS A 270 -14.56 -32.34 20.89
CA LYS A 270 -15.43 -31.74 21.91
C LYS A 270 -15.11 -30.26 22.19
N ASN A 271 -13.83 -29.88 22.08
CA ASN A 271 -13.32 -28.52 22.32
C ASN A 271 -12.24 -28.14 21.28
N PRO A 272 -12.61 -27.90 20.01
CA PRO A 272 -11.64 -27.59 18.97
C PRO A 272 -10.97 -26.23 19.24
N LYS A 273 -9.73 -26.11 18.80
CA LYS A 273 -9.06 -24.83 18.56
C LYS A 273 -9.11 -24.53 17.07
N PHE A 274 -8.86 -23.29 16.68
CA PHE A 274 -8.96 -22.89 15.28
C PHE A 274 -7.63 -22.26 14.84
N ASN A 275 -7.17 -22.64 13.65
CA ASN A 275 -5.93 -22.15 13.05
C ASN A 275 -6.11 -21.82 11.58
N VAL A 276 -5.41 -20.78 11.09
CA VAL A 276 -5.20 -20.53 9.66
C VAL A 276 -4.02 -21.38 9.20
N MET A 277 -4.20 -22.43 8.40
CA MET A 277 -3.11 -23.36 8.09
C MET A 277 -2.19 -22.86 6.96
N PRO A 278 -0.87 -23.15 6.98
CA PRO A 278 0.06 -22.73 5.92
C PRO A 278 -0.36 -23.12 4.50
N TYR A 279 -0.91 -24.32 4.32
CA TYR A 279 -1.38 -24.79 3.00
C TYR A 279 -2.65 -24.09 2.51
N PHE A 280 -3.26 -23.19 3.30
CA PHE A 280 -4.31 -22.29 2.82
C PHE A 280 -3.74 -21.11 2.01
N ALA A 281 -2.44 -20.81 2.17
CA ALA A 281 -1.79 -19.63 1.62
C ALA A 281 -2.00 -19.47 0.11
N GLU A 282 -1.88 -20.54 -0.67
CA GLU A 282 -2.06 -20.42 -2.12
C GLU A 282 -3.48 -19.96 -2.49
N LYS A 283 -4.51 -20.53 -1.85
CA LYS A 283 -5.90 -20.17 -2.11
C LYS A 283 -6.26 -18.79 -1.61
N GLN A 284 -5.71 -18.36 -0.48
CA GLN A 284 -5.91 -16.99 0.01
C GLN A 284 -5.14 -15.97 -0.84
N ALA A 285 -3.92 -16.31 -1.30
CA ALA A 285 -3.12 -15.48 -2.18
C ALA A 285 -3.80 -15.21 -3.54
N GLN A 286 -4.61 -16.16 -4.04
CA GLN A 286 -5.43 -15.96 -5.23
C GLN A 286 -6.43 -14.79 -5.11
N VAL A 287 -6.77 -14.38 -3.90
CA VAL A 287 -7.59 -13.19 -3.62
C VAL A 287 -6.72 -11.98 -3.30
N LEU A 288 -5.79 -12.15 -2.36
CA LEU A 288 -5.06 -11.04 -1.72
C LEU A 288 -3.96 -10.45 -2.62
N ILE A 289 -3.26 -11.27 -3.42
CA ILE A 289 -2.17 -10.77 -4.27
C ILE A 289 -2.68 -9.92 -5.45
N PRO A 290 -3.74 -10.32 -6.19
CA PRO A 290 -4.34 -9.43 -7.19
C PRO A 290 -4.79 -8.10 -6.60
N LEU A 291 -5.34 -8.12 -5.38
CA LEU A 291 -5.74 -6.92 -4.66
C LEU A 291 -4.54 -6.01 -4.36
N ALA A 292 -3.43 -6.56 -3.86
CA ALA A 292 -2.21 -5.79 -3.60
C ALA A 292 -1.64 -5.18 -4.88
N VAL A 293 -1.54 -5.98 -5.96
CA VAL A 293 -0.99 -5.53 -7.25
C VAL A 293 -1.83 -4.40 -7.85
N TYR A 294 -3.16 -4.55 -7.86
CA TYR A 294 -4.08 -3.54 -8.39
C TYR A 294 -3.94 -2.22 -7.62
N ASN A 295 -4.05 -2.25 -6.29
CA ASN A 295 -4.06 -1.02 -5.49
C ASN A 295 -2.67 -0.36 -5.43
N CYS A 296 -1.58 -1.13 -5.52
CA CYS A 296 -0.24 -0.56 -5.72
C CYS A 296 -0.09 0.12 -7.10
N ALA A 297 -0.75 -0.39 -8.14
CA ALA A 297 -0.76 0.28 -9.44
C ALA A 297 -1.55 1.61 -9.38
N GLU A 298 -2.66 1.66 -8.64
CA GLU A 298 -3.37 2.92 -8.37
C GLU A 298 -2.51 3.91 -7.59
N LEU A 299 -1.72 3.45 -6.59
CA LEU A 299 -0.74 4.33 -5.94
C LEU A 299 0.30 4.86 -6.93
N ILE A 300 0.85 4.04 -7.82
CA ILE A 300 1.78 4.54 -8.85
C ILE A 300 1.09 5.60 -9.72
N ARG A 301 -0.16 5.37 -10.11
CA ARG A 301 -0.95 6.32 -10.93
C ARG A 301 -1.20 7.64 -10.22
N ALA A 302 -1.49 7.61 -8.92
CA ALA A 302 -1.71 8.79 -8.11
C ALA A 302 -0.40 9.54 -7.77
N PHE A 303 0.71 8.82 -7.66
CA PHE A 303 2.02 9.41 -7.37
C PHE A 303 2.65 10.09 -8.59
N ILE A 304 2.56 9.48 -9.77
CA ILE A 304 3.24 9.99 -10.97
C ILE A 304 2.42 11.12 -11.62
N PRO A 305 2.95 12.34 -11.70
CA PRO A 305 2.18 13.48 -12.18
C PRO A 305 1.88 13.39 -13.67
N ARG A 306 0.73 13.94 -14.07
CA ARG A 306 0.29 13.94 -15.47
C ARG A 306 0.80 15.14 -16.24
N PHE A 307 1.60 14.86 -17.27
CA PHE A 307 2.20 15.88 -18.12
C PHE A 307 1.66 15.84 -19.55
N SER A 308 1.66 17.00 -20.20
CA SER A 308 1.58 17.12 -21.66
C SER A 308 2.73 17.98 -22.19
N MET A 309 2.96 17.88 -23.50
CA MET A 309 3.98 18.68 -24.19
C MET A 309 3.30 19.49 -25.30
N GLN A 310 3.35 20.81 -25.17
CA GLN A 310 2.98 21.72 -26.24
C GLN A 310 4.21 22.11 -27.04
N THR A 311 4.04 22.28 -28.36
CA THR A 311 5.17 22.59 -29.24
C THR A 311 4.67 23.40 -30.44
N SER A 312 5.44 24.41 -30.82
CA SER A 312 5.19 25.22 -32.01
C SER A 312 6.49 25.48 -32.75
N LEU A 313 6.37 25.66 -34.07
CA LEU A 313 7.50 25.88 -34.96
C LEU A 313 7.25 27.14 -35.76
N ARG A 314 8.18 28.09 -35.69
CA ARG A 314 8.09 29.38 -36.39
C ARG A 314 9.25 29.53 -37.37
N ASN A 315 8.96 29.75 -38.66
CA ASN A 315 9.99 30.10 -39.62
C ASN A 315 10.54 31.51 -39.31
N VAL A 316 11.85 31.63 -39.15
CA VAL A 316 12.54 32.90 -38.88
C VAL A 316 13.19 33.44 -40.14
N SER A 317 13.86 32.58 -40.92
CA SER A 317 14.46 32.94 -42.20
C SER A 317 14.86 31.70 -43.00
N GLY A 318 14.43 31.58 -44.25
CA GLY A 318 14.85 30.49 -45.13
C GLY A 318 14.56 29.10 -44.52
N THR A 319 15.63 28.36 -44.23
CA THR A 319 15.60 27.03 -43.57
C THR A 319 15.70 27.09 -42.05
N THR A 320 15.87 28.28 -41.46
CA THR A 320 16.00 28.45 -40.01
C THR A 320 14.61 28.59 -39.37
N TYR A 321 14.29 27.65 -38.48
CA TYR A 321 13.09 27.67 -37.65
C TYR A 321 13.44 27.83 -36.19
N GLU A 322 12.58 28.54 -35.46
CA GLU A 322 12.59 28.59 -34.01
C GLU A 322 11.55 27.61 -33.47
N LEU A 323 12.04 26.65 -32.68
CA LEU A 323 11.20 25.71 -31.94
C LEU A 323 10.88 26.31 -30.57
N GLN A 324 9.59 26.37 -30.25
CA GLN A 324 9.11 26.67 -28.91
C GLN A 324 8.37 25.45 -28.37
N GLY A 325 8.40 25.27 -27.05
CA GLY A 325 7.66 24.19 -26.43
C GLY A 325 7.57 24.34 -24.93
N GLU A 326 6.58 23.69 -24.35
CA GLU A 326 6.27 23.76 -22.93
C GLU A 326 5.88 22.37 -22.42
N LEU A 327 6.51 21.95 -21.32
CA LEU A 327 6.10 20.80 -20.54
C LEU A 327 5.12 21.27 -19.46
N ILE A 328 3.87 20.85 -19.58
CA ILE A 328 2.78 21.30 -18.71
C ILE A 328 2.43 20.18 -17.74
N HIS A 329 2.48 20.48 -16.44
CA HIS A 329 1.88 19.63 -15.41
C HIS A 329 0.41 19.99 -15.23
N HIS A 330 -0.50 19.04 -15.46
CA HIS A 330 -1.95 19.20 -15.25
C HIS A 330 -2.35 19.06 -13.78
N ALA A 331 -1.72 19.85 -12.89
CA ALA A 331 -1.94 19.74 -11.44
C ALA A 331 -3.39 20.02 -11.01
N GLY A 332 -4.11 20.86 -11.75
CA GLY A 332 -5.54 21.13 -11.48
C GLY A 332 -6.42 19.90 -11.63
N ASP A 333 -6.07 19.00 -12.55
CA ASP A 333 -6.79 17.77 -12.77
C ASP A 333 -6.31 16.65 -11.82
N ASP A 334 -5.18 16.85 -11.13
CA ASP A 334 -4.41 15.82 -10.42
C ASP A 334 -4.51 16.03 -8.89
N PRO A 335 -5.49 15.40 -8.20
CA PRO A 335 -5.83 15.71 -6.82
C PRO A 335 -4.65 15.62 -5.86
N GLU A 336 -3.77 14.63 -6.06
CA GLU A 336 -2.59 14.43 -5.23
C GLU A 336 -1.56 15.55 -5.33
N TRP A 337 -1.60 16.34 -6.40
CA TRP A 337 -0.64 17.39 -6.66
C TRP A 337 -1.18 18.80 -6.42
N GLN A 338 -2.47 18.94 -6.12
CA GLN A 338 -3.10 20.25 -5.90
C GLN A 338 -2.45 21.03 -4.75
N ASP A 339 -2.23 20.38 -3.60
CA ASP A 339 -1.64 21.02 -2.41
C ASP A 339 -0.12 21.24 -2.53
N ILE A 340 0.56 20.52 -3.41
CA ILE A 340 2.01 20.64 -3.65
C ILE A 340 2.30 21.69 -4.72
N GLY A 341 1.39 21.85 -5.68
CA GLY A 341 1.48 22.76 -6.79
C GLY A 341 2.13 22.15 -8.04
N ALA A 342 1.93 22.84 -9.16
CA ALA A 342 2.43 22.43 -10.47
C ALA A 342 3.96 22.26 -10.48
N ILE A 343 4.44 21.35 -11.32
CA ILE A 343 5.87 21.07 -11.50
C ILE A 343 6.35 21.89 -12.68
N ARG A 344 7.39 22.71 -12.46
CA ARG A 344 8.01 23.54 -13.48
C ARG A 344 9.38 22.99 -13.87
N TYR A 345 9.37 22.10 -14.85
CA TYR A 345 10.53 21.29 -15.17
C TYR A 345 11.75 22.12 -15.57
N ASN A 346 12.89 21.80 -14.95
CA ASN A 346 14.20 22.34 -15.32
C ASN A 346 15.07 21.17 -15.73
N GLY A 347 15.70 21.19 -16.91
CA GLY A 347 16.68 20.18 -17.29
C GLY A 347 16.65 19.77 -18.76
N GLU A 348 17.29 18.64 -19.06
CA GLU A 348 17.46 18.18 -20.44
C GLU A 348 16.13 17.72 -21.06
N GLY A 349 15.99 18.00 -22.35
CA GLY A 349 15.00 17.42 -23.24
C GLY A 349 15.64 17.02 -24.57
N PHE A 350 14.82 16.51 -25.48
CA PHE A 350 15.28 16.01 -26.77
C PHE A 350 14.34 16.45 -27.88
N VAL A 351 14.92 17.00 -28.94
CA VAL A 351 14.25 17.29 -30.20
C VAL A 351 14.58 16.17 -31.18
N LYS A 352 13.58 15.46 -31.67
CA LYS A 352 13.72 14.53 -32.78
C LYS A 352 13.43 15.27 -34.08
N VAL A 353 14.41 15.36 -34.98
CA VAL A 353 14.24 15.83 -36.35
C VAL A 353 14.39 14.63 -37.28
N ASN A 354 13.30 14.21 -37.91
CA ASN A 354 13.23 12.96 -38.67
C ASN A 354 13.71 11.76 -37.82
N ASN A 355 14.94 11.28 -38.02
CA ASN A 355 15.56 10.17 -37.25
C ASN A 355 16.73 10.60 -36.36
N GLN A 356 17.07 11.88 -36.31
CA GLN A 356 18.17 12.40 -35.49
C GLN A 356 17.63 13.03 -34.20
N TRP A 357 18.35 12.82 -33.10
CA TRP A 357 18.02 13.38 -31.80
C TRP A 357 19.03 14.46 -31.42
N LEU A 358 18.52 15.64 -31.09
CA LEU A 358 19.28 16.78 -30.61
C LEU A 358 18.91 17.03 -29.15
N ARG A 359 19.89 17.33 -28.30
CA ARG A 359 19.63 17.73 -26.92
C ARG A 359 19.12 19.18 -26.90
N CYS A 360 18.17 19.44 -26.03
CA CYS A 360 17.70 20.78 -25.70
C CYS A 360 17.55 20.91 -24.17
N GLU A 361 17.23 22.11 -23.71
CA GLU A 361 17.13 22.40 -22.28
C GLU A 361 15.82 23.13 -22.01
N PHE A 362 15.19 22.79 -20.89
CA PHE A 362 14.00 23.45 -20.36
C PHE A 362 14.35 24.26 -19.11
N ILE A 363 13.75 25.45 -18.99
CA ILE A 363 13.72 26.24 -17.76
C ILE A 363 12.27 26.61 -17.47
N ASP A 364 11.83 26.34 -16.24
CA ASP A 364 10.51 26.64 -15.71
C ASP A 364 9.39 26.02 -16.56
N GLY A 365 9.62 24.80 -17.06
CA GLY A 365 8.73 24.10 -17.99
C GLY A 365 8.82 24.57 -19.45
N GLN A 366 9.54 25.64 -19.74
CA GLN A 366 9.65 26.23 -21.08
C GLN A 366 10.94 25.80 -21.78
N LEU A 367 10.86 25.45 -23.06
CA LEU A 367 12.01 25.15 -23.90
C LEU A 367 12.88 26.41 -24.07
N LYS A 368 14.18 26.32 -23.78
CA LYS A 368 15.12 27.39 -24.14
C LYS A 368 15.12 27.62 -25.66
N PRO A 369 15.24 28.87 -26.14
CA PRO A 369 15.23 29.19 -27.56
C PRO A 369 16.14 28.25 -28.36
N THR A 370 15.52 27.44 -29.21
CA THR A 370 16.20 26.40 -29.99
C THR A 370 15.98 26.68 -31.46
N ARG A 371 17.06 26.98 -32.17
CA ARG A 371 17.03 27.18 -33.62
C ARG A 371 17.43 25.90 -34.33
N LEU A 372 16.67 25.56 -35.36
CA LEU A 372 16.85 24.35 -36.16
C LEU A 372 16.97 24.74 -37.63
N GLU A 373 17.90 24.10 -38.33
CA GLU A 373 17.95 24.15 -39.78
C GLU A 373 17.13 22.99 -40.35
N LEU A 374 15.99 23.30 -40.97
CA LEU A 374 15.01 22.34 -41.44
C LEU A 374 14.69 22.57 -42.92
N LYS A 375 14.48 21.48 -43.65
CA LYS A 375 13.94 21.49 -45.00
C LYS A 375 12.42 21.39 -44.96
N PRO A 376 11.71 21.94 -45.96
CA PRO A 376 10.27 21.72 -46.10
C PRO A 376 9.94 20.22 -46.05
N GLY A 377 8.99 19.85 -45.21
CA GLY A 377 8.58 18.45 -44.97
C GLY A 377 9.29 17.76 -43.81
N ASP A 378 10.34 18.34 -43.23
CA ASP A 378 10.98 17.76 -42.04
C ASP A 378 10.00 17.72 -40.86
N GLN A 379 10.00 16.58 -40.15
CA GLN A 379 9.17 16.38 -38.97
C GLN A 379 9.98 16.59 -37.70
N VAL A 380 9.44 17.41 -36.80
CA VAL A 380 10.04 17.76 -35.51
C VAL A 380 9.13 17.28 -34.38
N LYS A 381 9.72 16.62 -33.38
CA LYS A 381 9.02 16.16 -32.18
C LYS A 381 9.83 16.44 -30.93
N LEU A 382 9.24 17.13 -29.96
CA LEU A 382 9.86 17.45 -28.68
C LEU A 382 9.56 16.35 -27.67
N THR A 383 10.53 15.99 -26.82
CA THR A 383 10.38 14.92 -25.84
C THR A 383 11.19 15.19 -24.58
N VAL A 384 10.58 14.98 -23.41
CA VAL A 384 11.27 14.92 -22.11
C VAL A 384 11.22 13.47 -21.61
N ARG A 385 12.36 12.99 -21.12
CA ARG A 385 12.50 11.64 -20.53
C ARG A 385 13.11 11.78 -19.15
N ASN A 386 12.27 11.91 -18.13
CA ASN A 386 12.73 12.11 -16.76
C ASN A 386 11.70 11.62 -15.76
N GLY A 387 12.11 11.31 -14.52
CA GLY A 387 11.17 10.91 -13.46
C GLY A 387 10.34 9.67 -13.78
N ALA A 388 10.87 8.70 -14.55
CA ALA A 388 10.13 7.54 -15.03
C ALA A 388 8.95 7.84 -15.97
N VAL A 389 8.85 9.07 -16.50
CA VAL A 389 7.90 9.44 -17.54
C VAL A 389 8.60 9.79 -18.85
N ILE A 390 7.92 9.49 -19.96
CA ILE A 390 8.31 9.94 -21.30
C ILE A 390 7.15 10.77 -21.83
N VAL A 391 7.37 12.07 -21.96
CA VAL A 391 6.37 13.02 -22.44
C VAL A 391 6.82 13.54 -23.78
N SER A 392 5.98 13.37 -24.79
CA SER A 392 6.31 13.75 -26.16
C SER A 392 5.20 14.61 -26.76
N SER A 393 5.59 15.60 -27.57
CA SER A 393 4.66 16.39 -28.37
C SER A 393 4.08 15.57 -29.52
N GLU A 394 3.03 16.10 -30.15
CA GLU A 394 2.71 15.75 -31.53
C GLU A 394 3.85 16.17 -32.47
N SER A 395 3.92 15.53 -33.64
CA SER A 395 4.90 15.91 -34.67
C SER A 395 4.45 17.19 -35.38
N VAL A 396 5.32 18.20 -35.42
CA VAL A 396 5.11 19.41 -36.22
C VAL A 396 5.97 19.37 -37.48
N THR A 397 5.46 19.87 -38.59
CA THR A 397 6.14 19.83 -39.90
C THR A 397 6.64 21.22 -40.28
N ALA A 398 7.90 21.30 -40.73
CA ALA A 398 8.44 22.51 -41.36
C ALA A 398 7.72 22.75 -42.70
N ARG A 399 7.06 23.91 -42.83
CA ARG A 399 6.26 24.28 -44.01
C ARG A 399 6.95 25.31 -44.87
#